data_AF-A0A6G2D540-F1
#
_entry.id   AF-A0A6G2D540-F1
#
_cell.length_a   1.000
_cell.length_b   1.000
_cell.length_c   1.000
_cell.angle_alpha   90.00
_cell.angle_beta   90.00
_cell.angle_gamma   90.00
#
_symmetry.space_group_name_H-M   'P 1'
#
loop_
_entity.id
_entity.type
_entity.pdbx_description
1 polymer ?
#
loop_
_entity_poly.entity_id
_entity_poly.type
_entity_poly.pdbx_seq_one_letter_code
_entity_poly.pdbx_strand_id
1 'polypeptide(L)'
;VIDVIDDVIEMIKIAVCDELTPVGKPRLKSLSEIPYGKGYDFFNQAITELVIDLKALPMNVIYISRQVSEYDDNGNATKDKPSLKDKYVNLINGNSDLMIHTEKLGNNYNREVDRKRKTYYADQVDDKAILKILATIRGAVEPAKGKLAPKKEAAKTTKPAKTEKTKEAPKKEVDSDDELF
;
A
#
# COMPACT_ATOMS: atom_id res chain seq x y z
N VAL A 1 5.58 5.09 -17.28
CA VAL A 1 5.09 3.86 -16.59
C VAL A 1 6.28 2.95 -16.45
N ILE A 2 6.50 2.38 -15.26
CA ILE A 2 7.49 1.33 -15.04
C ILE A 2 6.70 0.03 -14.95
N ASP A 3 6.73 -0.73 -16.04
CA ASP A 3 6.13 -2.05 -16.10
C ASP A 3 7.06 -3.06 -15.41
N VAL A 4 6.47 -3.96 -14.61
CA VAL A 4 7.17 -4.96 -13.78
C VAL A 4 8.37 -4.38 -12.99
N ILE A 5 8.09 -3.52 -12.00
CA ILE A 5 9.08 -2.96 -11.06
C ILE A 5 9.92 -4.02 -10.34
N ASP A 6 9.39 -5.24 -10.20
CA ASP A 6 10.13 -6.41 -9.69
C ASP A 6 11.39 -6.71 -10.50
N ASP A 7 11.30 -6.66 -11.83
CA ASP A 7 12.41 -6.99 -12.74
C ASP A 7 13.42 -5.84 -12.77
N VAL A 8 12.96 -4.58 -12.66
CA VAL A 8 13.84 -3.42 -12.46
C VAL A 8 14.64 -3.56 -11.16
N ILE A 9 14.01 -3.97 -10.06
CA ILE A 9 14.69 -4.20 -8.78
C ILE A 9 15.71 -5.35 -8.91
N GLU A 10 15.43 -6.40 -9.69
CA GLU A 10 16.42 -7.45 -9.98
C GLU A 10 17.59 -6.92 -10.82
N MET A 11 17.33 -6.10 -11.83
CA MET A 11 18.37 -5.45 -12.64
C MET A 11 19.28 -4.54 -11.79
N ILE A 12 18.75 -3.82 -10.80
CA ILE A 12 19.56 -3.01 -9.87
C ILE A 12 20.47 -3.93 -9.01
N LYS A 13 20.00 -5.09 -8.53
CA LYS A 13 20.88 -6.04 -7.81
C LYS A 13 22.04 -6.50 -8.70
N ILE A 14 21.72 -6.84 -9.95
CA ILE A 14 22.68 -7.29 -10.95
C ILE A 14 23.74 -6.20 -11.18
N ALA A 15 23.31 -4.95 -11.40
CA ALA A 15 24.20 -3.81 -11.60
C ALA A 15 25.12 -3.57 -10.39
N VAL A 16 24.58 -3.62 -9.16
CA VAL A 16 25.37 -3.47 -7.92
C VAL A 16 26.37 -4.61 -7.72
N CYS A 17 26.01 -5.85 -8.06
CA CYS A 17 26.96 -6.98 -8.07
C CYS A 17 28.07 -6.80 -9.11
N ASP A 18 27.75 -6.25 -10.29
CA ASP A 18 28.72 -6.00 -11.37
C ASP A 18 29.69 -4.88 -11.02
N GLU A 19 29.18 -3.74 -10.54
CA GLU A 19 29.97 -2.58 -10.12
C GLU A 19 30.92 -2.90 -8.96
N LEU A 20 30.48 -3.73 -8.01
CA LEU A 20 31.27 -4.13 -6.85
C LEU A 20 32.09 -5.42 -7.08
N THR A 21 32.07 -6.00 -8.28
CA THR A 21 32.94 -7.13 -8.65
C THR A 21 34.40 -6.67 -8.74
N PRO A 22 35.33 -7.22 -7.96
CA PRO A 22 36.74 -6.82 -8.02
C PRO A 22 37.40 -7.19 -9.34
N VAL A 23 38.20 -6.29 -9.91
CA VAL A 23 38.95 -6.53 -11.16
C VAL A 23 39.81 -7.79 -11.03
N GLY A 24 39.68 -8.71 -12.00
CA GLY A 24 40.40 -9.98 -12.02
C GLY A 24 39.77 -11.10 -11.19
N LYS A 25 38.61 -10.89 -10.56
CA LYS A 25 37.81 -11.93 -9.89
C LYS A 25 36.58 -12.31 -10.72
N PRO A 26 36.01 -13.52 -10.53
CA PRO A 26 34.72 -13.86 -11.10
C PRO A 26 33.63 -12.92 -10.59
N ARG A 27 32.64 -12.66 -11.45
CA ARG A 27 31.43 -11.89 -11.17
C ARG A 27 30.75 -12.35 -9.87
N LEU A 28 30.44 -11.40 -9.00
CA LEU A 28 29.66 -11.65 -7.79
C LEU A 28 28.23 -12.05 -8.18
N LYS A 29 27.69 -13.11 -7.55
CA LYS A 29 26.36 -13.66 -7.86
C LYS A 29 25.29 -13.21 -6.88
N SER A 30 25.67 -12.65 -5.74
CA SER A 30 24.75 -12.24 -4.68
C SER A 30 25.29 -11.04 -3.91
N LEU A 31 24.38 -10.18 -3.45
CA LEU A 31 24.70 -9.07 -2.53
C LEU A 31 25.33 -9.56 -1.22
N SER A 32 25.06 -10.81 -0.82
CA SER A 32 25.68 -11.45 0.36
C SER A 32 27.17 -11.76 0.20
N GLU A 33 27.69 -11.84 -1.03
CA GLU A 33 29.11 -12.07 -1.29
C GLU A 33 29.95 -10.80 -1.09
N ILE A 34 29.29 -9.63 -0.99
CA ILE A 34 29.93 -8.34 -0.77
C ILE A 34 30.17 -8.14 0.74
N PRO A 35 31.44 -7.96 1.18
CA PRO A 35 31.76 -7.83 2.60
C PRO A 35 31.07 -6.67 3.31
N TYR A 36 30.82 -6.85 4.61
CA TYR A 36 30.32 -5.82 5.54
C TYR A 36 28.97 -5.20 5.15
N GLY A 37 28.09 -5.94 4.47
CA GLY A 37 26.73 -5.47 4.14
C GLY A 37 26.64 -4.44 3.01
N LYS A 38 27.78 -3.92 2.53
CA LYS A 38 27.85 -2.83 1.53
C LYS A 38 26.98 -3.09 0.29
N GLY A 39 26.92 -4.34 -0.18
CA GLY A 39 26.06 -4.69 -1.32
C GLY A 39 24.58 -4.41 -1.08
N TYR A 40 24.08 -4.69 0.13
CA TYR A 40 22.72 -4.35 0.51
C TYR A 40 22.55 -2.84 0.71
N ASP A 41 23.54 -2.13 1.22
CA ASP A 41 23.45 -0.68 1.43
C ASP A 41 23.39 0.08 0.09
N PHE A 42 24.32 -0.18 -0.83
CA PHE A 42 24.30 0.36 -2.20
C PHE A 42 22.99 0.03 -2.93
N PHE A 43 22.53 -1.22 -2.82
CA PHE A 43 21.26 -1.65 -3.42
C PHE A 43 20.04 -0.92 -2.85
N ASN A 44 19.96 -0.75 -1.53
CA ASN A 44 18.87 0.01 -0.90
C ASN A 44 18.93 1.50 -1.24
N GLN A 45 20.14 2.07 -1.35
CA GLN A 45 20.36 3.44 -1.77
C GLN A 45 19.87 3.66 -3.20
N ALA A 46 20.29 2.83 -4.16
CA ALA A 46 19.90 2.94 -5.56
C ALA A 46 18.38 2.86 -5.78
N ILE A 47 17.67 1.99 -5.05
CA ILE A 47 16.19 1.96 -5.09
C ILE A 47 15.59 3.24 -4.51
N THR A 48 16.16 3.78 -3.43
CA THR A 48 15.66 4.99 -2.76
C THR A 48 15.86 6.22 -3.64
N GLU A 49 17.03 6.34 -4.26
CA GLU A 49 17.39 7.37 -5.24
C GLU A 49 16.44 7.32 -6.45
N LEU A 50 16.25 6.14 -7.07
CA LEU A 50 15.29 5.93 -8.15
C LEU A 50 13.87 6.42 -7.79
N VAL A 51 13.36 6.09 -6.60
CA VAL A 51 12.01 6.49 -6.17
C VAL A 51 11.93 8.00 -5.91
N ILE A 52 13.00 8.63 -5.41
CA ILE A 52 13.07 10.09 -5.19
C ILE A 52 13.14 10.84 -6.52
N ASP A 53 14.02 10.42 -7.43
CA ASP A 53 14.21 11.05 -8.73
C ASP A 53 12.94 10.99 -9.56
N LEU A 54 12.30 9.81 -9.64
CA LEU A 54 11.02 9.63 -10.32
C LEU A 54 9.94 10.55 -9.75
N LYS A 55 9.91 10.77 -8.44
CA LYS A 55 8.97 11.68 -7.76
C LYS A 55 9.28 13.16 -8.00
N ALA A 56 10.54 13.51 -8.27
CA ALA A 56 10.96 14.88 -8.61
C ALA A 56 10.61 15.27 -10.06
N LEU A 57 10.37 14.29 -10.94
CA LEU A 57 9.94 14.56 -12.32
C LEU A 57 8.53 15.19 -12.36
N PRO A 58 8.28 16.18 -13.24
CA PRO A 58 6.97 16.84 -13.39
C PRO A 58 5.98 15.98 -14.21
N MET A 59 5.83 14.70 -13.88
CA MET A 59 5.03 13.73 -14.60
C MET A 59 4.50 12.62 -13.70
N ASN A 60 3.35 12.05 -14.05
CA ASN A 60 2.72 10.99 -13.26
C ASN A 60 3.49 9.67 -13.38
N VAL A 61 4.01 9.19 -12.26
CA VAL A 61 4.72 7.90 -12.17
C VAL A 61 3.75 6.80 -11.78
N ILE A 62 3.78 5.70 -12.52
CA ILE A 62 3.00 4.49 -12.26
C ILE A 62 3.97 3.32 -12.19
N TYR A 63 3.95 2.62 -11.07
CA TYR A 63 4.69 1.39 -10.82
C TYR A 63 3.74 0.20 -10.97
N ILE A 64 4.11 -0.81 -11.73
CA ILE A 64 3.33 -2.05 -11.89
C ILE A 64 4.12 -3.19 -11.25
N SER A 65 3.55 -3.85 -10.25
CA SER A 65 4.08 -5.06 -9.61
C SER A 65 3.24 -6.26 -10.04
N ARG A 66 3.84 -7.45 -10.10
CA ARG A 66 3.06 -8.69 -10.18
C ARG A 66 2.34 -8.94 -8.84
N GLN A 67 1.28 -9.75 -8.89
CA GLN A 67 0.55 -10.25 -7.73
C GLN A 67 0.98 -11.68 -7.44
N VAL A 68 1.09 -12.02 -6.16
CA VAL A 68 1.38 -13.37 -5.66
C VAL A 68 0.43 -13.66 -4.50
N SER A 69 -0.22 -14.81 -4.55
CA SER A 69 -1.06 -15.29 -3.44
C SER A 69 -0.20 -16.05 -2.44
N GLU A 70 -0.33 -15.73 -1.15
CA GLU A 70 0.21 -16.57 -0.07
C GLU A 70 -0.74 -17.72 0.23
N TYR A 71 -0.22 -18.94 0.25
CA TYR A 71 -0.94 -20.14 0.65
C TYR A 71 -0.69 -20.42 2.13
N ASP A 72 -1.73 -20.79 2.88
CA ASP A 72 -1.56 -21.32 4.23
C ASP A 72 -1.00 -22.75 4.23
N ASP A 73 -0.67 -23.27 5.41
CA ASP A 73 -0.22 -24.66 5.60
C ASP A 73 -1.28 -25.71 5.19
N ASN A 74 -2.53 -25.28 4.93
CA ASN A 74 -3.63 -26.11 4.43
C ASN A 74 -3.84 -25.99 2.91
N GLY A 75 -3.00 -25.23 2.20
CA GLY A 75 -3.06 -25.04 0.74
C GLY A 75 -4.09 -24.02 0.25
N ASN A 76 -4.76 -23.27 1.14
CA ASN A 76 -5.70 -22.21 0.76
C ASN A 76 -4.95 -20.90 0.49
N ALA A 77 -5.26 -20.24 -0.63
CA ALA A 77 -4.82 -18.86 -0.85
C ALA A 77 -5.47 -17.95 0.19
N THR A 78 -4.68 -17.37 1.10
CA THR A 78 -5.20 -16.57 2.22
C THR A 78 -5.13 -15.07 1.98
N LYS A 79 -4.10 -14.58 1.28
CA LYS A 79 -3.94 -13.16 0.93
C LYS A 79 -3.22 -13.00 -0.40
N ASP A 80 -3.76 -12.13 -1.24
CA ASP A 80 -3.06 -11.59 -2.38
C ASP A 80 -2.19 -10.41 -1.97
N LYS A 81 -0.93 -10.41 -2.42
CA LYS A 81 0.02 -9.33 -2.17
C LYS A 81 0.87 -9.04 -3.41
N PRO A 82 1.54 -7.87 -3.48
CA PRO A 82 2.58 -7.65 -4.47
C PRO A 82 3.70 -8.71 -4.35
N SER A 83 4.29 -9.12 -5.47
CA SER A 83 5.51 -9.95 -5.52
C SER A 83 6.72 -9.29 -4.84
N LEU A 84 6.70 -7.97 -4.74
CA LEU A 84 7.68 -7.17 -4.03
C LEU A 84 7.77 -7.51 -2.53
N LYS A 85 8.98 -7.47 -1.97
CA LYS A 85 9.17 -7.52 -0.52
C LYS A 85 8.52 -6.31 0.15
N ASP A 86 7.90 -6.51 1.32
CA ASP A 86 7.16 -5.48 2.06
C ASP A 86 7.95 -4.18 2.28
N LYS A 87 9.28 -4.27 2.49
CA LYS A 87 10.17 -3.10 2.60
C LYS A 87 10.07 -2.18 1.37
N TYR A 88 10.07 -2.75 0.16
CA TYR A 88 10.00 -1.99 -1.09
C TYR A 88 8.57 -1.55 -1.39
N VAL A 89 7.56 -2.37 -1.09
CA VAL A 89 6.15 -1.97 -1.15
C VAL A 89 5.91 -0.72 -0.28
N ASN A 90 6.42 -0.71 0.95
CA ASN A 90 6.26 0.42 1.86
C ASN A 90 7.05 1.67 1.42
N LEU A 91 8.24 1.52 0.82
CA LEU A 91 9.01 2.64 0.25
C LEU A 91 8.27 3.29 -0.94
N ILE A 92 7.77 2.48 -1.87
CA ILE A 92 7.02 2.95 -3.05
C ILE A 92 5.68 3.56 -2.61
N ASN A 93 4.89 2.85 -1.78
CA ASN A 93 3.61 3.34 -1.27
C ASN A 93 3.75 4.58 -0.37
N GLY A 94 4.88 4.77 0.32
CA GLY A 94 5.17 5.99 1.07
C GLY A 94 5.36 7.23 0.18
N ASN A 95 5.69 7.02 -1.10
CA ASN A 95 5.91 8.05 -2.12
C ASN A 95 4.80 8.14 -3.17
N SER A 96 3.91 7.15 -3.24
CA SER A 96 2.73 7.13 -4.12
C SER A 96 1.47 7.62 -3.39
N ASP A 97 0.51 8.18 -4.13
CA ASP A 97 -0.77 8.62 -3.55
C ASP A 97 -1.81 7.49 -3.43
N LEU A 98 -1.77 6.53 -4.36
CA LEU A 98 -2.71 5.42 -4.49
C LEU A 98 -1.96 4.12 -4.74
N MET A 99 -2.37 3.06 -4.06
CA MET A 99 -2.04 1.67 -4.38
C MET A 99 -3.34 1.01 -4.86
N ILE A 100 -3.32 0.48 -6.09
CA ILE A 100 -4.52 -0.03 -6.77
C ILE A 100 -4.31 -1.52 -7.04
N HIS A 101 -5.21 -2.33 -6.51
CA HIS A 101 -5.32 -3.75 -6.84
C HIS A 101 -6.13 -3.92 -8.13
N THR A 102 -5.63 -4.73 -9.05
CA THR A 102 -6.32 -5.03 -10.32
C THR A 102 -6.31 -6.53 -10.60
N GLU A 103 -7.50 -7.12 -10.67
CA GLU A 103 -7.68 -8.56 -10.87
C GLU A 103 -8.54 -8.81 -12.12
N LYS A 104 -8.35 -9.93 -12.81
CA LYS A 104 -9.18 -10.36 -13.94
C LYS A 104 -10.08 -11.54 -13.53
N LEU A 105 -11.33 -11.22 -13.22
CA LEU A 105 -12.37 -12.18 -12.88
C LEU A 105 -13.13 -12.62 -14.14
N GLY A 106 -12.61 -13.66 -14.81
CA GLY A 106 -13.14 -14.16 -16.08
C GLY A 106 -13.03 -13.12 -17.20
N ASN A 107 -14.15 -12.55 -17.63
CA ASN A 107 -14.18 -11.47 -18.63
C ASN A 107 -14.17 -10.06 -18.03
N ASN A 108 -14.35 -9.93 -16.71
CA ASN A 108 -14.40 -8.65 -16.02
C ASN A 108 -13.05 -8.31 -15.38
N TYR A 109 -12.80 -7.03 -15.15
CA TYR A 109 -11.62 -6.54 -14.43
C TYR A 109 -12.08 -5.85 -13.14
N ASN A 110 -11.68 -6.37 -11.98
CA ASN A 110 -11.82 -5.65 -10.72
C ASN A 110 -10.71 -4.60 -10.60
N ARG A 111 -11.02 -3.46 -10.00
CA ARG A 111 -10.07 -2.35 -9.78
C ARG A 111 -10.46 -1.63 -8.49
N GLU A 112 -9.70 -1.83 -7.42
CA GLU A 112 -9.94 -1.17 -6.13
C GLU A 112 -8.67 -0.59 -5.51
N VAL A 113 -8.84 0.33 -4.57
CA VAL A 113 -7.72 0.98 -3.88
C VAL A 113 -7.47 0.28 -2.55
N ASP A 114 -6.35 -0.43 -2.46
CA ASP A 114 -5.88 -1.08 -1.22
C ASP A 114 -5.44 -0.04 -0.18
N ARG A 115 -4.67 0.95 -0.64
CA ARG A 115 -4.05 1.97 0.21
C ARG A 115 -4.15 3.33 -0.46
N LYS A 116 -4.51 4.33 0.36
CA LYS A 116 -4.76 5.70 -0.09
C LYS A 116 -4.03 6.67 0.83
N ARG A 117 -3.05 7.38 0.30
CA ARG A 117 -2.26 8.40 1.03
C ARG A 117 -2.86 9.80 0.87
N LYS A 118 -3.58 10.05 -0.22
CA LYS A 118 -4.23 11.34 -0.52
C LYS A 118 -5.61 11.13 -1.14
N THR A 119 -6.58 11.93 -0.71
CA THR A 119 -7.93 11.93 -1.29
C THR A 119 -8.04 13.01 -2.35
N TYR A 120 -8.23 12.55 -3.59
CA TYR A 120 -8.56 13.37 -4.73
C TYR A 120 -10.07 13.47 -4.91
N TYR A 121 -10.55 14.68 -5.15
CA TYR A 121 -11.92 14.95 -5.58
C TYR A 121 -11.97 15.14 -7.10
N ALA A 122 -13.10 14.84 -7.74
CA ALA A 122 -13.24 14.87 -9.20
C ALA A 122 -13.00 16.27 -9.83
N ASP A 123 -13.14 17.34 -9.04
CA ASP A 123 -12.85 18.73 -9.37
C ASP A 123 -11.37 19.14 -9.18
N GLN A 124 -10.55 18.26 -8.60
CA GLN A 124 -9.10 18.47 -8.37
C GLN A 124 -8.21 17.75 -9.40
N VAL A 125 -8.81 17.12 -10.42
CA VAL A 125 -8.09 16.38 -11.47
C VAL A 125 -8.33 17.07 -12.80
N ASP A 126 -7.42 17.99 -13.16
CA ASP A 126 -7.52 18.79 -14.39
C ASP A 126 -7.44 17.95 -15.67
N ASP A 127 -6.66 16.85 -15.63
CA ASP A 127 -6.53 15.92 -16.73
C ASP A 127 -7.76 15.00 -16.84
N LYS A 128 -8.58 15.25 -17.86
CA LYS A 128 -9.79 14.48 -18.18
C LYS A 128 -9.53 13.01 -18.50
N ALA A 129 -8.36 12.66 -19.04
CA ALA A 129 -7.99 11.27 -19.33
C ALA A 129 -7.67 10.53 -18.02
N ILE A 130 -6.90 11.16 -17.13
CA ILE A 130 -6.62 10.61 -15.79
C ILE A 130 -7.91 10.50 -14.97
N LEU A 131 -8.74 11.54 -14.95
CA LEU A 131 -10.04 11.50 -14.27
C LEU A 131 -10.92 10.35 -14.78
N LYS A 132 -10.96 10.12 -16.10
CA LYS A 132 -11.70 8.99 -16.70
C LYS A 132 -11.16 7.64 -16.25
N ILE A 133 -9.83 7.48 -16.13
CA ILE A 133 -9.21 6.24 -15.64
C ILE A 133 -9.54 6.05 -14.15
N LEU A 134 -9.28 7.06 -13.32
CA LEU A 134 -9.53 7.02 -11.88
C LEU A 134 -11.01 6.78 -11.54
N ALA A 135 -11.95 7.31 -12.34
CA ALA A 135 -13.37 7.06 -12.17
C ALA A 135 -13.78 5.58 -12.42
N THR A 136 -12.96 4.78 -13.11
CA THR A 136 -13.18 3.32 -13.23
C THR A 136 -12.66 2.51 -12.04
N ILE A 137 -11.95 3.15 -11.10
CA ILE A 137 -11.27 2.49 -9.99
C ILE A 137 -12.04 2.80 -8.70
N ARG A 138 -12.50 1.76 -8.02
CA ARG A 138 -13.31 1.88 -6.81
C ARG A 138 -12.49 2.51 -5.68
N GLY A 139 -12.92 3.68 -5.22
CA GLY A 139 -12.31 4.40 -4.10
C GLY A 139 -11.17 5.36 -4.48
N ALA A 140 -10.77 5.46 -5.74
CA ALA A 140 -9.70 6.36 -6.17
C ALA A 140 -10.07 7.84 -6.00
N VAL A 141 -11.22 8.25 -6.54
CA VAL A 141 -11.68 9.66 -6.54
C VAL A 141 -13.05 9.78 -5.86
N GLU A 142 -13.20 10.83 -5.04
CA GLU A 142 -14.48 11.19 -4.42
C GLU A 142 -15.26 12.20 -5.30
N PRO A 143 -16.61 12.18 -5.25
CA PRO A 143 -17.42 13.19 -5.93
C PRO A 143 -17.09 14.59 -5.39
N ALA A 144 -17.03 15.59 -6.29
CA ALA A 144 -16.66 16.97 -5.96
C ALA A 144 -17.40 17.51 -4.72
N LYS A 145 -16.66 18.19 -3.83
CA LYS A 145 -17.16 18.76 -2.57
C LYS A 145 -18.17 19.87 -2.82
N GLY A 146 -19.43 19.47 -2.99
CA GLY A 146 -20.54 20.37 -3.31
C GLY A 146 -21.75 19.66 -3.92
N LYS A 147 -21.56 18.49 -4.57
CA LYS A 147 -22.68 17.64 -4.97
C LYS A 147 -22.98 16.62 -3.87
N LEU A 148 -23.94 16.97 -3.03
CA LEU A 148 -24.64 16.01 -2.16
C LEU A 148 -25.04 14.79 -3.00
N ALA A 149 -24.45 13.64 -2.72
CA ALA A 149 -24.97 12.39 -3.26
C ALA A 149 -26.44 12.25 -2.82
N PRO A 150 -27.38 11.89 -3.73
CA PRO A 150 -28.75 11.64 -3.32
C PRO A 150 -28.73 10.48 -2.32
N LYS A 151 -29.03 10.79 -1.05
CA LYS A 151 -29.21 9.77 -0.02
C LYS A 151 -30.31 8.83 -0.49
N LYS A 152 -29.96 7.56 -0.76
CA LYS A 152 -30.98 6.50 -0.76
C LYS A 152 -31.60 6.50 0.63
N GLU A 153 -32.90 6.74 0.69
CA GLU A 153 -33.65 6.80 1.94
C GLU A 153 -33.63 5.42 2.62
N ALA A 154 -32.87 5.31 3.71
CA ALA A 154 -33.14 4.28 4.71
C ALA A 154 -34.34 4.76 5.54
N ALA A 155 -35.45 4.03 5.45
CA ALA A 155 -36.73 4.43 6.02
C ALA A 155 -36.67 4.63 7.55
N LYS A 156 -37.39 5.64 8.04
CA LYS A 156 -37.65 5.83 9.47
C LYS A 156 -38.71 4.84 9.95
N THR A 157 -38.41 4.06 10.99
CA THR A 157 -39.42 3.49 11.90
C THR A 157 -39.01 3.66 13.35
N THR A 158 -39.47 4.79 13.92
CA THR A 158 -40.04 4.94 15.27
C THR A 158 -39.55 4.02 16.41
N LYS A 159 -38.89 4.64 17.41
CA LYS A 159 -38.96 4.18 18.81
C LYS A 159 -40.41 4.21 19.31
N PRO A 160 -40.74 3.38 20.30
CA PRO A 160 -41.25 3.94 21.56
C PRO A 160 -40.43 3.50 22.78
N ALA A 161 -40.53 4.24 23.89
CA ALA A 161 -39.81 3.97 25.14
C ALA A 161 -40.78 3.92 26.33
N LYS A 162 -40.54 2.96 27.25
CA LYS A 162 -40.97 2.82 28.67
C LYS A 162 -40.84 1.32 29.06
N THR A 163 -40.58 0.89 30.30
CA THR A 163 -40.58 1.57 31.61
C THR A 163 -39.69 0.84 32.64
N GLU A 164 -39.22 1.59 33.66
CA GLU A 164 -39.00 1.19 35.08
C GLU A 164 -37.89 0.17 35.50
N LYS A 165 -36.92 0.65 36.31
CA LYS A 165 -36.68 0.37 37.77
C LYS A 165 -35.99 -1.00 38.02
N THR A 166 -34.98 -1.19 38.88
CA THR A 166 -34.26 -0.39 39.92
C THR A 166 -32.85 -1.02 40.08
N LYS A 167 -31.89 -0.69 40.99
CA LYS A 167 -31.73 0.15 42.20
C LYS A 167 -30.30 0.77 42.16
N GLU A 168 -30.03 1.97 42.67
CA GLU A 168 -29.53 2.33 44.02
C GLU A 168 -28.09 1.85 44.38
N ALA A 169 -27.28 2.75 44.93
CA ALA A 169 -25.81 2.69 45.06
C ALA A 169 -25.37 2.54 46.55
N PRO A 170 -24.23 3.08 47.06
CA PRO A 170 -22.86 3.29 46.56
C PRO A 170 -21.76 2.80 47.56
N LYS A 171 -20.45 2.92 47.20
CA LYS A 171 -19.26 3.34 48.03
C LYS A 171 -17.96 3.11 47.21
N LYS A 172 -17.12 4.13 46.98
CA LYS A 172 -15.95 4.63 47.78
C LYS A 172 -14.82 3.59 47.89
N GLU A 173 -13.64 3.84 47.30
CA GLU A 173 -12.42 4.46 47.92
C GLU A 173 -11.77 3.52 48.96
N VAL A 174 -10.45 3.34 49.09
CA VAL A 174 -9.21 3.90 48.46
C VAL A 174 -8.02 3.01 48.93
N ASP A 175 -6.84 3.09 48.27
CA ASP A 175 -5.51 2.55 48.74
C ASP A 175 -5.39 1.00 48.94
N SER A 176 -4.21 0.35 49.00
CA SER A 176 -2.79 0.70 48.70
C SER A 176 -1.94 -0.59 48.59
N ASP A 177 -0.75 -0.48 47.99
CA ASP A 177 0.52 -1.20 48.23
C ASP A 177 0.67 -2.75 48.13
N ASP A 178 1.86 -3.10 47.60
CA ASP A 178 2.77 -4.22 47.92
C ASP A 178 2.27 -5.67 48.18
N GLU A 179 2.65 -6.57 47.27
CA GLU A 179 3.64 -7.66 47.48
C GLU A 179 3.67 -8.52 46.18
N LEU A 180 4.78 -8.61 45.43
CA LEU A 180 5.83 -9.63 45.59
C LEU A 180 5.29 -11.05 45.77
N PHE A 181 5.18 -11.82 44.67
CA PHE A 181 5.80 -13.15 44.47
C PHE A 181 5.71 -13.58 43.00
#